data_AF-A0A933EPZ1-F1
#
_entry.id   AF-A0A933EPZ1-F1
#
_cell.length_a   1.000
_cell.length_b   1.000
_cell.length_c   1.000
_cell.angle_alpha   90.00
_cell.angle_beta   90.00
_cell.angle_gamma   90.00
#
_symmetry.space_group_name_H-M   'P 1'
#
loop_
_entity.id
_entity.type
_entity.pdbx_description
1 polymer ?
#
loop_
_entity_poly.entity_id
_entity_poly.type
_entity_poly.pdbx_seq_one_letter_code
_entity_poly.pdbx_strand_id
1 'polypeptide(L)' 'MRVNDAGRMVVKWWQELASKYRQIQLDEYVVMPNHFHGIILITSAGLSDDSGMVGEAKTGQPRRVAP' A
#
# COMPACT_ATOMS: atom_id res chain seq x y z
N MET A 1 24.92 -16.72 14.45
CA MET A 1 24.72 -15.31 14.90
C MET A 1 23.36 -15.23 15.58
N ARG A 2 23.22 -14.61 16.77
CA ARG A 2 21.92 -14.48 17.47
C ARG A 2 21.36 -13.07 17.28
N VAL A 3 20.08 -12.95 16.94
CA VAL A 3 19.37 -11.67 16.80
C VAL A 3 19.21 -11.00 18.17
N ASN A 4 19.55 -9.71 18.26
CA ASN A 4 19.42 -8.89 19.48
C ASN A 4 18.02 -8.24 19.57
N ASP A 5 17.79 -7.45 20.62
CA ASP A 5 16.49 -6.83 20.90
C ASP A 5 16.06 -5.86 19.79
N ALA A 6 17.01 -5.09 19.25
CA ALA A 6 16.77 -4.22 18.11
C ALA A 6 16.35 -5.02 16.86
N GLY A 7 17.02 -6.15 16.59
CA GLY A 7 16.63 -7.02 15.49
C GLY A 7 15.25 -7.64 15.66
N ARG A 8 14.85 -8.00 16.90
CA ARG A 8 13.47 -8.46 17.17
C ARG A 8 12.44 -7.36 16.91
N MET A 9 12.76 -6.12 17.27
CA MET A 9 11.92 -4.96 16.95
C MET A 9 11.81 -4.74 15.44
N VAL A 10 12.91 -4.84 14.70
CA VAL A 10 12.91 -4.70 13.23
C VAL A 10 12.04 -5.78 12.58
N VAL A 11 12.17 -7.05 12.98
CA VAL A 11 11.33 -8.15 12.46
C VAL A 11 9.84 -7.84 12.67
N LYS A 12 9.46 -7.39 13.87
CA LYS A 12 8.07 -7.03 14.17
C LYS A 12 7.56 -5.97 13.19
N TRP A 13 8.26 -4.84 13.09
CA TRP A 13 7.77 -3.73 12.27
C TRP A 13 7.87 -3.99 10.78
N TRP A 14 8.85 -4.80 10.33
CA TRP A 14 8.93 -5.26 8.96
C TRP A 14 7.64 -5.99 8.57
N GLN A 15 7.20 -6.98 9.36
CA GLN A 15 5.99 -7.73 9.10
C GLN A 15 4.71 -6.86 9.15
N GLU A 16 4.68 -5.84 10.00
CA GLU A 16 3.56 -4.88 10.07
C GLU A 16 3.41 -4.02 8.80
N LEU A 17 4.46 -3.87 7.97
CA LEU A 17 4.37 -3.03 6.77
C LEU A 17 3.31 -3.52 5.78
N ALA A 18 3.22 -4.84 5.54
CA ALA A 18 2.23 -5.42 4.63
C ALA A 18 0.80 -5.26 5.17
N SER A 19 0.62 -5.33 6.50
CA SER A 19 -0.67 -5.11 7.15
C SER A 19 -1.12 -3.64 7.09
N LYS A 20 -0.17 -2.72 7.23
CA LYS A 20 -0.44 -1.28 7.28
C LYS A 20 -0.67 -0.66 5.90
N TYR A 21 0.00 -1.18 4.88
CA TYR A 21 -0.04 -0.62 3.53
C TYR A 21 -0.45 -1.71 2.53
N ARG A 22 -1.68 -1.63 2.00
CA ARG A 22 -2.19 -2.61 1.02
C ARG A 22 -1.36 -2.72 -0.26
N GLN A 23 -0.58 -1.69 -0.56
CA GLN A 23 0.30 -1.64 -1.72
C GLN A 23 1.65 -2.32 -1.48
N ILE A 24 1.98 -2.65 -0.23
CA ILE A 24 3.27 -3.23 0.13
C ILE A 24 3.14 -4.75 0.23
N GLN A 25 4.05 -5.44 -0.45
CA GLN A 25 4.34 -6.84 -0.22
C GLN A 25 5.81 -6.97 0.20
N LEU A 26 6.08 -7.91 1.10
CA LEU A 26 7.42 -8.19 1.61
C LEU A 26 7.93 -9.46 0.94
N ASP A 27 9.19 -9.44 0.53
CA ASP A 27 9.91 -10.58 -0.01
C ASP A 27 11.09 -10.90 0.90
N GLU A 28 12.14 -11.53 0.38
CA GLU A 28 13.32 -11.95 1.13
C GLU A 28 13.91 -10.83 2.00
N TYR A 29 14.29 -11.20 3.22
CA TYR A 29 14.92 -10.29 4.16
C TYR A 29 15.86 -11.04 5.13
N VAL A 30 16.87 -10.33 5.64
CA VAL A 30 17.80 -10.83 6.66
C VAL A 30 18.01 -9.76 7.74
N VAL A 31 17.91 -10.20 9.00
CA VAL A 31 18.15 -9.36 10.18
C VAL A 31 19.37 -9.90 10.92
N MET A 32 20.36 -9.04 11.06
CA MET A 32 21.57 -9.25 11.86
C MET A 32 21.61 -8.20 12.99
N PRO A 33 22.39 -8.42 14.06
CA PRO A 33 22.50 -7.45 15.16
C PRO A 33 22.86 -6.01 14.77
N ASN A 34 23.53 -5.82 13.64
CA ASN A 34 24.03 -4.53 13.15
C ASN A 34 23.51 -4.15 11.74
N HIS A 35 22.77 -5.02 11.08
CA HIS A 35 22.39 -4.84 9.69
C HIS A 35 21.03 -5.45 9.39
N PHE A 36 20.29 -4.77 8.53
CA PHE A 36 19.02 -5.24 8.01
C PHE A 36 19.02 -5.03 6.51
N HIS A 37 18.67 -6.09 5.78
CA HIS A 37 18.47 -6.04 4.34
C HIS A 37 17.11 -6.67 4.04
N GLY A 38 16.31 -6.05 3.19
CA GLY A 38 15.00 -6.55 2.82
C GLY A 38 14.53 -5.99 1.50
N ILE A 39 13.69 -6.78 0.81
CA ILE A 39 13.09 -6.41 -0.47
C ILE A 39 11.61 -6.06 -0.24
N ILE A 40 11.20 -4.91 -0.76
CA ILE A 40 9.81 -4.44 -0.74
C ILE A 40 9.30 -4.38 -2.17
N LEU A 41 8.16 -5.02 -2.42
CA LEU A 41 7.40 -4.82 -3.65
C LEU A 41 6.36 -3.74 -3.41
N ILE A 42 6.40 -2.69 -4.22
CA ILE A 42 5.40 -1.62 -4.21
C ILE A 42 4.47 -1.85 -5.40
N THR A 43 3.26 -2.28 -5.09
CA THR A 43 2.20 -2.51 -6.07
C THR A 43 1.38 -1.24 -6.26
N SER A 44 0.92 -0.98 -7.49
CA SER A 44 -0.07 0.06 -7.72
C SER A 44 -1.40 -0.43 -7.15
N ALA A 45 -1.98 0.29 -6.18
CA ALA A 45 -3.37 0.06 -5.81
C ALA A 45 -4.19 0.42 -7.05
N GLY A 46 -4.79 -0.59 -7.67
CA GLY A 46 -5.55 -0.54 -8.91
C GLY A 46 -5.72 0.86 -9.51
N LEU A 47 -5.16 1.06 -10.70
CA LEU A 47 -6.03 1.57 -11.75
C LEU A 47 -7.22 0.61 -11.73
N SER A 48 -8.27 0.98 -11.00
CA SER A 48 -9.54 0.30 -11.09
C SER A 48 -9.90 0.41 -12.56
N ASP A 49 -9.68 -0.69 -13.27
CA ASP A 49 -10.18 -0.88 -14.60
C ASP A 49 -11.71 -0.94 -14.42
N ASP A 50 -12.33 0.24 -14.35
CA ASP A 50 -13.78 0.46 -14.32
C ASP A 50 -14.36 0.17 -15.72
N SER A 51 -13.98 -0.98 -16.27
CA SER A 51 -14.67 -1.58 -17.40
C SER A 51 -15.91 -2.28 -16.87
N GLY A 52 -16.90 -1.47 -16.50
CA GLY A 52 -18.27 -1.94 -16.32
C GLY A 52 -19.01 -1.28 -15.18
N MET A 53 -19.54 -0.08 -15.41
CA MET A 53 -20.98 0.26 -15.36
C MET A 53 -21.17 1.65 -15.99
N VAL A 54 -21.57 1.70 -17.27
CA VAL A 54 -22.03 2.94 -17.91
C VAL A 54 -23.35 3.34 -17.25
N GLY A 55 -23.28 4.15 -16.21
CA GLY A 55 -24.43 4.89 -15.72
C GLY A 55 -24.77 5.99 -16.72
N GLU A 56 -25.98 5.96 -17.30
CA GLU A 56 -26.51 7.03 -18.14
C GLU A 56 -26.33 8.39 -17.43
N ALA A 57 -25.46 9.25 -17.96
CA ALA A 57 -25.41 10.64 -17.58
C ALA A 57 -26.69 11.33 -18.10
N LYS A 58 -27.74 11.37 -17.27
CA LYS A 58 -28.88 12.27 -17.52
C LYS A 58 -28.31 13.69 -17.53
N THR A 59 -28.34 14.34 -18.69
CA THR A 59 -28.07 15.76 -18.90
C THR A 59 -28.70 16.60 -17.78
N GLY A 60 -27.85 17.19 -16.92
CA GLY A 60 -28.26 18.23 -15.99
C GLY A 60 -28.46 19.53 -16.77
N GLN A 61 -29.73 19.95 -16.93
CA GLN A 61 -30.06 21.28 -17.44
C GLN A 61 -29.48 22.37 -16.53
N PRO A 62 -28.84 23.43 -17.06
CA PRO A 62 -28.41 24.55 -16.23
C PRO A 62 -29.63 25.34 -15.76
N ARG A 63 -29.93 25.29 -14.46
CA ARG A 63 -30.93 26.17 -13.83
C ARG A 63 -30.24 27.35 -13.13
N ARG A 64 -30.72 28.53 -13.53
CA ARG A 64 -30.69 29.86 -12.88
C ARG A 64 -29.42 30.72 -13.05
N VAL A 65 -29.65 31.78 -13.84
CA VAL A 65 -28.98 33.09 -13.73
C VAL A 65 -29.29 33.66 -12.33
N ALA A 66 -28.27 34.13 -11.62
CA ALA A 66 -28.38 34.89 -10.38
C ALA A 66 -28.43 36.41 -10.71
N PRO A 67 -29.09 37.24 -9.88
CA PRO A 67 -29.36 38.65 -10.15
C PRO A 67 -28.12 39.55 -10.19
#